data_AF-A0A8T4U5D5-F1
#
_entry.id   AF-A0A8T4U5D5-F1
#
_cell.length_a   1.000
_cell.length_b   1.000
_cell.length_c   1.000
_cell.angle_alpha   90.00
_cell.angle_beta   90.00
_cell.angle_gamma   90.00
#
_symmetry.space_group_name_H-M   'P 1'
#
loop_
_entity.id
_entity.type
_entity.pdbx_description
1 polymer ?
#
loop_
_entity_poly.entity_id
_entity_poly.type
_entity_poly.pdbx_seq_one_letter_code
_entity_poly.pdbx_strand_id
1 'polypeptide(L)'
;MKKVRVIFSPEAEEVYKHLNEISSTSKIDRSILTAINKKVELIKANIHYGEPIAKKLIPDEYKIKYEANNLFRVELPNFWRMLYTLTEGESQIEIIAFVLDVLNHKDYNKKFGYK
;
A
#
# COMPACT_ATOMS: atom_id res chain seq x y z
N MET A 1 -6.92 -8.97 -21.46
CA MET A 1 -6.95 -8.33 -20.13
C MET A 1 -5.55 -7.84 -19.80
N LYS A 2 -5.40 -6.64 -19.22
CA LYS A 2 -4.11 -6.18 -18.72
C LYS A 2 -3.70 -7.04 -17.52
N LYS A 3 -2.44 -7.48 -17.47
CA LYS A 3 -1.91 -8.25 -16.34
C LYS A 3 -1.62 -7.29 -15.19
N VAL A 4 -2.06 -7.61 -13.97
CA VAL A 4 -1.80 -6.77 -12.79
C VAL A 4 -0.77 -7.46 -11.91
N ARG A 5 0.34 -6.78 -11.62
CA ARG A 5 1.33 -7.20 -10.64
C ARG A 5 1.28 -6.27 -9.44
N VAL A 6 1.47 -6.84 -8.26
CA VAL A 6 1.61 -6.08 -7.02
C VAL A 6 3.05 -6.25 -6.55
N ILE A 7 3.71 -5.13 -6.30
CA ILE A 7 5.11 -5.09 -5.87
C ILE A 7 5.17 -4.18 -4.64
N PHE A 8 5.97 -4.56 -3.65
CA PHE A 8 6.17 -3.80 -2.42
C PHE A 8 7.44 -2.98 -2.53
N SER A 9 7.41 -1.73 -2.02
CA SER A 9 8.61 -0.97 -1.74
C SER A 9 9.46 -1.67 -0.67
N PRO A 10 10.74 -1.33 -0.53
CA PRO A 10 11.57 -1.87 0.55
C PRO A 10 10.95 -1.65 1.94
N GLU A 11 10.35 -0.48 2.20
CA GLU A 11 9.71 -0.17 3.48
C GLU A 11 8.44 -1.01 3.70
N ALA A 12 7.60 -1.13 2.68
CA ALA A 12 6.39 -1.93 2.78
C ALA A 12 6.71 -3.43 2.91
N GLU A 13 7.77 -3.90 2.26
CA GLU A 13 8.24 -5.28 2.35
C GLU A 13 8.80 -5.59 3.75
N GLU A 14 9.54 -4.67 4.36
CA GLU A 14 10.03 -4.80 5.73
C GLU A 14 8.88 -4.99 6.71
N VAL A 15 7.84 -4.14 6.63
CA VAL A 15 6.63 -4.27 7.45
C VAL A 15 5.93 -5.59 7.20
N TYR A 16 5.78 -5.99 5.93
CA TYR A 16 5.13 -7.25 5.57
C TYR A 16 5.87 -8.47 6.15
N LYS A 17 7.22 -8.48 6.07
CA LYS A 17 8.06 -9.54 6.66
C LYS A 17 7.91 -9.59 8.17
N HIS A 18 7.98 -8.45 8.84
CA HIS A 18 7.80 -8.37 10.28
C HIS A 18 6.44 -8.92 10.71
N LEU A 19 5.36 -8.49 10.06
CA LEU A 19 4.00 -9.00 10.31
C LEU A 19 3.92 -10.51 10.13
N ASN A 20 4.60 -11.06 9.13
CA ASN A 20 4.64 -12.50 8.86
C ASN A 20 5.32 -13.27 10.00
N GLU A 21 6.47 -12.81 10.47
CA GLU A 21 7.24 -13.42 11.56
C GLU A 21 6.43 -13.50 12.87
N ILE A 22 5.76 -12.40 13.24
CA ILE A 22 5.04 -12.30 14.52
C ILE A 22 3.56 -12.70 14.45
N SER A 23 3.03 -12.98 13.25
CA SER A 23 1.62 -13.37 13.07
C SER A 23 1.24 -14.65 13.83
N SER A 24 2.21 -15.52 14.11
CA SER A 24 1.99 -16.75 14.86
C SER A 24 1.66 -16.47 16.34
N THR A 25 2.18 -15.40 16.91
CA THR A 25 2.07 -15.05 18.34
C THR A 25 1.12 -13.89 18.62
N SER A 26 0.92 -12.99 17.66
CA SER A 26 0.02 -11.83 17.80
C SER A 26 -1.22 -11.93 16.92
N LYS A 27 -2.40 -11.90 17.55
CA LYS A 27 -3.69 -11.87 16.85
C LYS A 27 -3.88 -10.59 16.04
N ILE A 28 -3.37 -9.46 16.53
CA ILE A 28 -3.48 -8.15 15.88
C ILE A 28 -2.67 -8.19 14.57
N ASP A 29 -1.40 -8.58 14.63
CA ASP A 29 -0.52 -8.63 13.46
C ASP A 29 -0.99 -9.65 12.42
N ARG A 30 -1.46 -10.82 12.87
CA ARG A 30 -2.11 -11.80 11.99
C ARG A 30 -3.31 -11.21 11.26
N SER A 31 -4.14 -10.41 11.93
CA SER A 31 -5.30 -9.78 11.31
C SER A 31 -4.90 -8.76 10.24
N ILE A 32 -3.82 -8.00 10.48
CA ILE A 32 -3.28 -7.02 9.53
C ILE A 32 -2.68 -7.74 8.32
N LEU A 33 -1.85 -8.75 8.54
CA LEU A 33 -1.26 -9.57 7.47
C LEU A 33 -2.32 -10.22 6.57
N THR A 34 -3.33 -10.84 7.20
CA THR A 34 -4.46 -11.46 6.48
C THR A 34 -5.22 -10.42 5.67
N ALA A 35 -5.42 -9.22 6.23
CA ALA A 35 -6.05 -8.13 5.51
C ALA A 35 -5.21 -7.69 4.32
N ILE A 36 -3.90 -7.47 4.47
CA ILE A 36 -3.00 -7.09 3.37
C ILE A 36 -3.13 -8.09 2.21
N ASN A 37 -3.01 -9.39 2.49
CA ASN A 37 -3.13 -10.44 1.47
C ASN A 37 -4.48 -10.38 0.74
N LYS A 38 -5.57 -10.20 1.49
CA LYS A 38 -6.90 -10.04 0.89
C LYS A 38 -7.01 -8.77 0.04
N LYS A 39 -6.46 -7.64 0.51
CA LYS A 39 -6.50 -6.36 -0.22
C LYS A 39 -5.66 -6.42 -1.50
N VAL A 40 -4.53 -7.11 -1.49
CA VAL A 40 -3.69 -7.36 -2.69
C VAL A 40 -4.51 -8.06 -3.78
N GLU A 41 -5.28 -9.10 -3.43
CA GLU A 41 -6.14 -9.78 -4.41
C GLU A 41 -7.28 -8.89 -4.92
N LEU A 42 -7.83 -8.02 -4.07
CA LEU A 42 -8.83 -7.04 -4.49
C LEU A 42 -8.26 -6.00 -5.46
N ILE A 43 -7.02 -5.55 -5.24
CA ILE A 43 -6.31 -4.63 -6.14
C ILE A 43 -6.03 -5.29 -7.50
N LYS A 44 -5.67 -6.58 -7.51
CA LYS A 44 -5.49 -7.33 -8.77
C LYS A 44 -6.79 -7.44 -9.56
N ALA A 45 -7.92 -7.59 -8.88
CA ALA A 45 -9.24 -7.64 -9.51
C ALA A 45 -9.75 -6.25 -9.94
N ASN A 46 -9.42 -5.21 -9.18
CA ASN A 46 -9.76 -3.82 -9.47
C ASN A 46 -8.61 -2.89 -9.06
N ILE A 47 -7.86 -2.40 -10.05
CA ILE A 47 -6.68 -1.55 -9.84
C ILE A 47 -7.00 -0.23 -9.14
N HIS A 48 -8.25 0.25 -9.18
CA HIS A 48 -8.70 1.47 -8.53
C HIS A 48 -9.31 1.21 -7.14
N TYR A 49 -9.07 0.04 -6.56
CA TYR A 49 -9.60 -0.33 -5.24
C TYR A 49 -9.01 0.53 -4.11
N GLY A 50 -9.88 1.14 -3.31
CA GLY A 50 -9.51 1.99 -2.19
C GLY A 50 -9.91 3.44 -2.44
N GLU A 51 -9.39 4.33 -1.62
CA GLU A 51 -9.73 5.75 -1.66
C GLU A 51 -8.61 6.55 -2.34
N PRO A 52 -8.89 7.23 -3.45
CA PRO A 52 -7.88 8.08 -4.09
C PRO A 52 -7.54 9.28 -3.20
N ILE A 53 -6.25 9.57 -3.06
CA ILE A 53 -5.75 10.75 -2.38
C ILE A 53 -5.57 11.87 -3.40
N ALA A 54 -6.08 13.07 -3.09
CA ALA A 54 -5.90 14.23 -3.93
C ALA A 54 -4.41 14.53 -4.16
N LYS A 55 -4.00 14.82 -5.41
CA LYS A 55 -2.59 15.00 -5.80
C LYS A 55 -1.82 16.01 -4.93
N LYS A 56 -2.49 17.08 -4.51
CA LYS A 56 -1.93 18.10 -3.61
C LYS A 56 -1.57 17.60 -2.20
N LEU A 57 -2.16 16.49 -1.78
CA LEU A 57 -1.94 15.86 -0.48
C LEU A 57 -0.92 14.72 -0.53
N ILE A 58 -0.43 14.34 -1.71
CA ILE A 58 0.58 13.29 -1.84
C ILE A 58 1.90 13.84 -1.27
N PRO A 59 2.51 13.16 -0.26
CA PRO A 59 3.82 13.55 0.27
C PRO A 59 4.89 13.64 -0.82
N ASP A 60 5.75 14.65 -0.75
CA ASP A 60 6.79 14.88 -1.77
C ASP A 60 7.82 13.75 -1.83
N GLU A 61 8.08 13.09 -0.69
CA GLU A 61 8.92 11.88 -0.65
C GLU A 61 8.46 10.82 -1.65
N TYR A 62 7.15 10.56 -1.76
CA TYR A 62 6.63 9.57 -2.71
C TYR A 62 6.74 10.02 -4.15
N LYS A 63 6.60 11.33 -4.42
CA LYS A 63 6.77 11.88 -5.77
C LYS A 63 8.22 11.79 -6.22
N ILE A 64 9.16 12.08 -5.31
CA ILE A 64 10.59 12.11 -5.62
C ILE A 64 11.16 10.70 -5.70
N LYS A 65 10.83 9.83 -4.73
CA LYS A 65 11.42 8.49 -4.61
C LYS A 65 10.77 7.47 -5.55
N TYR A 66 9.47 7.61 -5.79
CA TYR A 66 8.67 6.59 -6.47
C TYR A 66 7.87 7.13 -7.66
N GLU A 67 8.08 8.39 -8.04
CA GLU A 67 7.37 9.04 -9.15
C GLU A 67 5.84 8.91 -9.03
N ALA A 68 5.34 8.86 -7.79
CA ALA A 68 3.95 8.59 -7.49
C ALA A 68 3.06 9.81 -7.82
N ASN A 69 2.51 9.81 -9.04
CA ASN A 69 1.59 10.85 -9.54
C ASN A 69 0.11 10.61 -9.18
N ASN A 70 -0.18 9.44 -8.62
CA ASN A 70 -1.44 9.03 -8.05
C ASN A 70 -1.18 8.23 -6.78
N LEU A 71 -2.14 8.23 -5.86
CA LEU A 71 -2.00 7.54 -4.60
C LEU A 71 -3.35 7.05 -4.12
N PHE A 72 -3.42 5.80 -3.69
CA PHE A 72 -4.61 5.18 -3.13
C PHE A 72 -4.33 4.79 -1.68
N ARG A 73 -5.33 5.03 -0.83
CA ARG A 73 -5.37 4.59 0.56
C ARG A 73 -6.30 3.39 0.68
N VAL A 74 -5.82 2.35 1.33
CA VAL A 74 -6.61 1.18 1.68
C VAL A 74 -6.59 1.01 3.19
N GLU A 75 -7.78 0.99 3.80
CA GLU A 75 -7.92 0.72 5.23
C GLU A 75 -7.63 -0.75 5.55
N LEU A 76 -6.87 -0.93 6.62
CA LEU A 76 -6.56 -2.21 7.25
C LEU A 76 -7.09 -2.21 8.70
N PRO A 77 -7.23 -3.40 9.32
CA PRO A 77 -7.61 -3.51 10.73
C PRO A 77 -6.71 -2.70 11.66
N ASN A 78 -7.23 -2.38 12.85
CA ASN A 78 -6.49 -1.68 13.90
C ASN A 78 -5.99 -0.29 13.46
N PHE A 79 -6.73 0.39 12.57
CA PHE A 79 -6.41 1.71 12.03
C PHE A 79 -5.11 1.76 11.22
N TRP A 80 -4.63 0.62 10.73
CA TRP A 80 -3.53 0.56 9.78
C TRP A 80 -4.01 0.95 8.39
N ARG A 81 -3.08 1.42 7.56
CA ARG A 81 -3.35 1.85 6.19
C ARG A 81 -2.26 1.32 5.28
N MET A 82 -2.67 0.79 4.14
CA MET A 82 -1.78 0.46 3.04
C MET A 82 -1.91 1.54 1.97
N LEU A 83 -0.79 2.03 1.48
CA LEU A 83 -0.71 3.03 0.43
C LEU A 83 -0.11 2.43 -0.83
N TYR A 84 -0.73 2.66 -1.98
CA TYR A 84 -0.16 2.20 -3.24
C TYR A 84 -0.37 3.21 -4.37
N THR A 85 0.54 3.16 -5.34
CA THR A 85 0.43 3.88 -6.62
C THR A 85 0.25 2.89 -7.75
N LEU A 86 -0.26 3.37 -8.88
CA LEU A 86 -0.33 2.60 -10.13
C LEU A 86 0.71 3.16 -11.08
N THR A 87 1.50 2.28 -11.68
CA THR A 87 2.40 2.63 -12.78
C THR A 87 2.28 1.61 -13.91
N GLU A 88 2.74 1.98 -15.10
CA GLU A 88 2.84 1.07 -16.23
C GLU A 88 4.04 0.13 -16.02
N GLY A 89 3.86 -1.15 -16.34
CA GLY A 89 4.98 -2.09 -16.36
C GLY A 89 5.89 -1.89 -17.57
N GLU A 90 6.93 -2.71 -17.67
CA GLU A 90 7.87 -2.67 -18.81
C GLU A 90 7.16 -2.91 -20.16
N SER A 91 6.00 -3.55 -20.14
CA SER A 91 5.10 -3.67 -21.29
C SER A 91 3.84 -2.82 -21.08
N GLN A 92 3.33 -2.21 -22.15
CA GLN A 92 2.10 -1.40 -22.14
C GLN A 92 0.81 -2.17 -21.75
N ILE A 93 0.93 -3.50 -21.55
CA ILE A 93 -0.17 -4.43 -21.22
C ILE A 93 -0.14 -4.80 -19.73
N GLU A 94 0.86 -4.33 -18.97
CA GLU A 94 1.04 -4.62 -17.55
C GLU A 94 0.78 -3.38 -16.68
N ILE A 95 0.05 -3.56 -15.59
CA ILE A 95 -0.15 -2.54 -14.56
C ILE A 95 0.55 -3.02 -13.28
N ILE A 96 1.37 -2.16 -12.70
CA ILE A 96 2.01 -2.39 -11.42
C ILE A 96 1.27 -1.58 -10.36
N ALA A 97 0.64 -2.27 -9.41
CA ALA A 97 0.23 -1.68 -8.15
C ALA A 97 1.42 -1.74 -7.18
N PHE A 98 2.09 -0.60 -7.00
CA PHE A 98 3.28 -0.50 -6.19
C PHE A 98 2.90 -0.03 -4.78
N VAL A 99 2.95 -0.94 -3.81
CA VAL A 99 2.66 -0.67 -2.40
C VAL A 99 3.84 0.10 -1.81
N LEU A 100 3.60 1.36 -1.47
CA LEU A 100 4.62 2.28 -0.98
C LEU A 100 4.88 2.11 0.51
N ASP A 101 3.83 1.83 1.28
CA ASP A 101 3.89 1.84 2.74
C ASP A 101 2.71 1.10 3.36
N VAL A 102 2.95 0.53 4.54
CA VAL A 102 1.95 -0.09 5.42
C VAL A 102 2.18 0.45 6.82
N LEU A 103 1.27 1.31 7.29
CA LEU A 103 1.52 2.19 8.43
C LEU A 103 0.40 2.10 9.46
N ASN A 104 0.74 2.25 10.75
CA ASN A 104 -0.26 2.50 11.79
C ASN A 104 -0.82 3.94 11.70
N HIS A 105 -1.80 4.26 12.54
CA HIS A 105 -2.45 5.57 12.53
C HIS A 105 -1.52 6.75 12.83
N LYS A 106 -0.60 6.60 13.78
CA LYS A 106 0.31 7.67 14.21
C LYS A 106 1.29 8.03 13.10
N ASP A 107 1.90 7.02 12.48
CA ASP A 107 2.87 7.21 11.41
C ASP A 107 2.21 7.75 10.14
N TYR A 108 0.99 7.28 9.85
CA TYR A 108 0.17 7.85 8.79
C TYR A 108 -0.11 9.35 9.01
N ASN A 109 -0.58 9.76 10.18
CA ASN A 109 -0.86 11.18 10.44
C ASN A 109 0.42 12.03 10.31
N LYS A 110 1.54 11.56 10.85
CA LYS A 110 2.83 12.23 10.73
C LYS A 110 3.24 12.39 9.27
N LYS A 111 3.12 11.33 8.46
CA LYS A 111 3.53 11.32 7.04
C LYS A 111 2.69 12.26 6.18
N PHE A 112 1.42 12.45 6.53
CA PHE A 112 0.50 13.35 5.83
C PHE A 112 0.36 14.74 6.47
N GLY A 113 1.09 15.03 7.57
CA GLY A 113 0.99 16.30 8.28
C GLY A 113 -0.37 16.55 8.93
N TYR A 114 -1.12 15.50 9.25
CA TYR A 114 -2.40 15.61 9.95
C TYR A 114 -2.17 15.85 11.45
N LYS A 115 -3.00 16.70 12.05
CA LYS A 115 -2.96 17.06 13.47
C LYS A 115 -3.88 16.18 14.29
#